data_AF-A0A7K1G5C5-F1
#
_entry.id   AF-A0A7K1G5C5-F1
#
_cell.length_a   1.000
_cell.length_b   1.000
_cell.length_c   1.000
_cell.angle_alpha   90.00
_cell.angle_beta   90.00
_cell.angle_gamma   90.00
#
_symmetry.space_group_name_H-M   'P 1'
#
loop_
_entity.id
_entity.type
_entity.pdbx_description
1 polymer ?
#
loop_
_entity_poly.entity_id
_entity_poly.type
_entity_poly.pdbx_seq_one_letter_code
_entity_poly.pdbx_strand_id
1 'polypeptide(L)'
;MDNVFKVVSTLYANTYPSVNAAGPTGKKNNTILMGSFVKLLDDKVGQWQKIYAFGTEGWIDENQLSNTSGFKCFFVDVGQGDGALIEIGNEQQGMKILIDGGPSDNLARYLNHYQYKYYFNNSKKVRIDYIFISHFDKDHYQGLIDIINDPHYEFGTIYHNGIGKFDIDKKPFPAEYNTTLGATTNEQGIRYLKTHFNDVDDLNSLQAAGGMQNLLEKFLLAVNSAFTQGRLEHFKRIDYTTEDLSWVINEVPFTIKILGPVTSQISSGLAYKYFDDPAHTVNGHSLVLKLIYGNRSFLFGGDLNIPSEDHLLKHYQDENPFEVDVAKSCHHGASEFTTDYMAKVNPLATVISSGDNESYSHPRADAIGCAGKYSRSNRPLVFSQN
;
A
#
# COMPACT_ATOMS: atom_id res chain seq x y z
N MET A 1 -27.36 -20.31 -11.49
CA MET A 1 -26.12 -21.05 -11.15
C MET A 1 -25.07 -20.02 -10.87
N ASP A 2 -24.47 -20.04 -9.69
CA ASP A 2 -23.41 -19.09 -9.37
C ASP A 2 -22.22 -19.32 -10.30
N ASN A 3 -21.73 -18.26 -10.92
CA ASN A 3 -20.54 -18.33 -11.75
C ASN A 3 -19.36 -18.76 -10.88
N VAL A 4 -18.76 -19.91 -11.15
CA VAL A 4 -17.55 -20.37 -10.47
C VAL A 4 -16.35 -19.78 -11.18
N PHE A 5 -15.50 -19.05 -10.45
CA PHE A 5 -14.25 -18.50 -10.97
C PHE A 5 -13.05 -19.20 -10.36
N LYS A 6 -11.99 -19.38 -11.16
CA LYS A 6 -10.66 -19.79 -10.72
C LYS A 6 -9.61 -18.82 -11.24
N VAL A 7 -8.39 -18.95 -10.74
CA VAL A 7 -7.25 -18.11 -11.14
C VAL A 7 -6.19 -18.97 -11.83
N VAL A 8 -5.58 -18.45 -12.88
CA VAL A 8 -4.43 -19.13 -13.51
C VAL A 8 -3.23 -19.11 -12.57
N SER A 9 -2.67 -20.28 -12.26
CA SER A 9 -1.61 -20.50 -11.26
C SER A 9 -0.22 -20.68 -11.86
N THR A 10 -0.10 -20.71 -13.18
CA THR A 10 1.17 -20.83 -13.90
C THR A 10 1.45 -19.56 -14.68
N LEU A 11 2.73 -19.23 -14.89
CA LEU A 11 3.14 -18.00 -15.57
C LEU A 11 2.42 -17.81 -16.92
N TYR A 12 2.28 -18.90 -17.67
CA TYR A 12 1.56 -18.97 -18.94
C TYR A 12 0.68 -20.23 -18.97
N ALA A 13 -0.63 -20.04 -19.15
CA ALA A 13 -1.56 -21.13 -19.40
C ALA A 13 -2.17 -21.00 -20.80
N ASN A 14 -1.87 -21.96 -21.67
CA ASN A 14 -2.42 -21.96 -23.02
C ASN A 14 -3.85 -22.49 -22.99
N THR A 15 -4.72 -21.85 -23.78
CA THR A 15 -6.06 -22.37 -24.05
C THR A 15 -6.13 -22.96 -25.45
N TYR A 16 -7.05 -23.90 -25.64
CA TYR A 16 -7.27 -24.59 -26.90
C TYR A 16 -8.75 -24.55 -27.31
N PRO A 17 -9.07 -24.50 -28.60
CA PRO A 17 -10.46 -24.50 -29.07
C PRO A 17 -11.12 -25.89 -28.92
N SER A 18 -10.34 -26.96 -28.91
CA SER A 18 -10.82 -28.34 -28.78
C SER A 18 -9.77 -29.24 -28.14
N VAL A 19 -10.24 -30.23 -27.38
CA VAL A 19 -9.44 -31.23 -26.66
C VAL A 19 -10.11 -32.59 -26.73
N ASN A 20 -9.32 -33.64 -26.52
CA ASN A 20 -9.79 -34.98 -26.15
C ASN A 20 -9.08 -35.42 -24.85
N ALA A 21 -9.34 -36.63 -24.38
CA ALA A 21 -8.72 -37.14 -23.14
C ALA A 21 -7.18 -37.23 -23.20
N ALA A 22 -6.58 -37.31 -24.40
CA ALA A 22 -5.13 -37.38 -24.59
C ALA A 22 -4.48 -35.99 -24.73
N GLY A 23 -5.25 -34.92 -24.97
CA GLY A 23 -4.72 -33.57 -25.11
C GLY A 23 -5.46 -32.69 -26.12
N PRO A 24 -4.87 -31.55 -26.49
CA PRO A 24 -5.44 -30.65 -27.48
C PRO A 24 -5.52 -31.27 -28.87
N THR A 25 -6.66 -31.10 -29.53
CA THR A 25 -6.86 -31.54 -30.93
C THR A 25 -6.69 -30.40 -31.93
N GLY A 26 -6.51 -29.16 -31.45
CA GLY A 26 -6.28 -27.97 -32.26
C GLY A 26 -5.06 -27.18 -31.77
N LYS A 27 -4.65 -26.17 -32.56
CA LYS A 27 -3.62 -25.21 -32.13
C LYS A 27 -4.13 -24.37 -30.97
N LYS A 28 -3.22 -23.91 -30.11
CA LYS A 28 -3.57 -22.97 -29.04
C LYS A 28 -4.26 -21.73 -29.60
N ASN A 29 -5.33 -21.26 -28.96
CA ASN A 29 -6.08 -20.07 -29.38
C ASN A 29 -5.79 -18.85 -28.50
N ASN A 30 -5.29 -19.03 -27.28
CA ASN A 30 -4.87 -17.94 -26.40
C ASN A 30 -3.80 -18.41 -25.39
N THR A 31 -3.15 -17.46 -24.73
CA THR A 31 -2.29 -17.69 -23.56
C THR A 31 -2.73 -16.73 -22.45
N ILE A 32 -3.21 -17.28 -21.36
CA ILE A 32 -3.64 -16.54 -20.18
C ILE A 32 -2.47 -16.45 -19.19
N LEU A 33 -2.25 -15.26 -18.62
CA LEU A 33 -1.18 -15.01 -17.66
C LEU A 33 -1.61 -15.37 -16.24
N MET A 34 -0.63 -15.76 -15.42
CA MET A 34 -0.81 -16.00 -13.98
C MET A 34 -1.57 -14.86 -13.29
N GLY A 35 -2.45 -15.20 -12.35
CA GLY A 35 -3.24 -14.23 -11.61
C GLY A 35 -4.53 -13.80 -12.31
N SER A 36 -4.73 -14.16 -13.58
CA SER A 36 -5.97 -13.86 -14.32
C SER A 36 -7.12 -14.75 -13.84
N PHE A 37 -8.28 -14.14 -13.58
CA PHE A 37 -9.52 -14.87 -13.31
C PHE A 37 -10.08 -15.49 -14.59
N VAL A 38 -10.59 -16.71 -14.48
CA VAL A 38 -11.28 -17.42 -15.55
C VAL A 38 -12.62 -17.93 -15.00
N LYS A 39 -13.69 -17.79 -15.78
CA LYS A 39 -14.99 -18.39 -15.45
C LYS A 39 -14.96 -19.85 -15.87
N LEU A 40 -15.33 -20.77 -14.99
CA LEU A 40 -15.51 -22.17 -15.33
C LEU A 40 -16.84 -22.37 -16.09
N LEU A 41 -16.79 -23.21 -17.11
CA LEU A 41 -17.96 -23.71 -17.83
C LEU A 41 -18.19 -25.19 -17.46
N ASP A 42 -19.40 -25.71 -17.67
CA ASP A 42 -19.78 -27.04 -17.17
C ASP A 42 -19.02 -28.20 -17.85
N ASP A 43 -18.48 -27.98 -19.05
CA ASP A 43 -17.82 -29.01 -19.84
C ASP A 43 -16.43 -29.38 -19.29
N LYS A 44 -16.17 -30.69 -19.13
CA LYS A 44 -14.87 -31.29 -18.80
C LYS A 44 -14.54 -32.48 -19.68
N VAL A 45 -13.26 -32.63 -20.05
CA VAL A 45 -12.73 -33.78 -20.81
C VAL A 45 -11.41 -34.22 -20.20
N GLY A 46 -11.40 -35.29 -19.42
CA GLY A 46 -10.20 -35.69 -18.66
C GLY A 46 -9.75 -34.56 -17.72
N GLN A 47 -8.48 -34.16 -17.81
CA GLN A 47 -7.91 -33.02 -17.05
C GLN A 47 -8.25 -31.63 -17.63
N TRP A 48 -8.97 -31.57 -18.75
CA TRP A 48 -9.26 -30.32 -19.43
C TRP A 48 -10.58 -29.72 -18.94
N GLN A 49 -10.50 -28.50 -18.43
CA GLN A 49 -11.62 -27.70 -18.00
C GLN A 49 -11.96 -26.69 -19.09
N LYS A 50 -13.23 -26.62 -19.49
CA LYS A 50 -13.69 -25.54 -20.37
C LYS A 50 -13.88 -24.26 -19.56
N ILE A 51 -13.42 -23.14 -20.10
CA ILE A 51 -13.44 -21.84 -19.43
C ILE A 51 -13.91 -20.74 -20.38
N TYR A 52 -14.31 -19.61 -19.79
CA TYR A 52 -14.50 -18.35 -20.47
C TYR A 52 -13.57 -17.29 -19.85
N ALA A 53 -12.73 -16.67 -20.68
CA ALA A 53 -11.81 -15.62 -20.27
C ALA A 53 -11.57 -14.65 -21.43
N PHE A 54 -11.46 -13.34 -21.13
CA PHE A 54 -11.16 -12.30 -22.13
C PHE A 54 -12.04 -12.34 -23.39
N GLY A 55 -13.34 -12.62 -23.22
CA GLY A 55 -14.29 -12.62 -24.33
C GLY A 55 -14.35 -13.91 -25.15
N THR A 56 -13.55 -14.93 -24.82
CA THR A 56 -13.48 -16.18 -25.59
C THR A 56 -13.61 -17.42 -24.72
N GLU A 57 -14.18 -18.49 -25.30
CA GLU A 57 -14.16 -19.83 -24.71
C GLU A 57 -12.90 -20.60 -25.10
N GLY A 58 -12.43 -21.45 -24.20
CA GLY A 58 -11.31 -22.34 -24.47
C GLY A 58 -11.17 -23.43 -23.43
N TRP A 59 -10.32 -24.41 -23.73
CA TRP A 59 -9.97 -25.50 -22.84
C TRP A 59 -8.60 -25.24 -22.22
N ILE A 60 -8.51 -25.36 -20.90
CA ILE A 60 -7.28 -25.20 -20.12
C ILE A 60 -7.05 -26.47 -19.30
N ASP A 61 -5.79 -26.80 -19.04
CA ASP A 61 -5.45 -27.88 -18.12
C ASP A 61 -5.83 -27.46 -16.69
N GLU A 62 -6.64 -28.25 -16.00
CA GLU A 62 -7.14 -27.90 -14.68
C GLU A 62 -6.04 -27.76 -13.63
N ASN A 63 -4.87 -28.39 -13.85
CA ASN A 63 -3.70 -28.25 -12.99
C ASN A 63 -3.04 -26.85 -13.09
N GLN A 64 -3.39 -26.08 -14.12
CA GLN A 64 -2.97 -24.68 -14.28
C GLN A 64 -3.95 -23.70 -13.64
N LEU A 65 -5.00 -24.20 -12.98
CA LEU A 65 -5.99 -23.42 -12.27
C LEU A 65 -5.84 -23.61 -10.76
N SER A 66 -6.02 -22.51 -10.02
CA SER A 66 -6.04 -22.49 -8.57
C SER A 66 -7.31 -21.80 -8.08
N ASN A 67 -7.74 -22.17 -6.87
CA ASN A 67 -8.79 -21.45 -6.16
C ASN A 67 -8.25 -20.19 -5.48
N THR A 68 -6.93 -20.00 -5.41
CA THR A 68 -6.26 -18.86 -4.78
C THR A 68 -5.38 -18.13 -5.77
N SER A 69 -5.39 -16.80 -5.70
CA SER A 69 -4.59 -15.93 -6.56
C SER A 69 -3.14 -15.75 -6.10
N GLY A 70 -2.76 -16.35 -4.97
CA GLY A 70 -1.46 -16.11 -4.33
C GLY A 70 -1.38 -14.69 -3.77
N PHE A 71 -0.21 -14.05 -3.90
CA PHE A 71 0.02 -12.65 -3.55
C PHE A 71 0.08 -11.80 -4.81
N LYS A 72 -0.81 -10.81 -4.93
CA LYS A 72 -0.81 -9.81 -6.01
C LYS A 72 -0.62 -8.43 -5.40
N CYS A 73 0.33 -7.68 -5.93
CA CYS A 73 0.54 -6.28 -5.58
C CYS A 73 0.45 -5.44 -6.85
N PHE A 74 -0.55 -4.59 -6.90
CA PHE A 74 -0.80 -3.62 -7.96
C PHE A 74 -0.29 -2.28 -7.47
N PHE A 75 0.80 -1.82 -8.05
CA PHE A 75 1.21 -0.42 -7.94
C PHE A 75 0.35 0.34 -8.96
N VAL A 76 -0.52 1.22 -8.49
CA VAL A 76 -1.50 1.92 -9.33
C VAL A 76 -0.90 3.24 -9.77
N ASP A 77 -1.01 3.57 -11.05
CA ASP A 77 -0.74 4.92 -11.55
C ASP A 77 -1.76 5.87 -10.90
N VAL A 78 -1.25 6.68 -9.97
CA VAL A 78 -1.97 7.77 -9.32
C VAL A 78 -1.40 9.15 -9.71
N GLY A 79 -0.57 9.21 -10.75
CA GLY A 79 0.30 10.35 -11.04
C GLY A 79 1.42 10.49 -10.00
N GLN A 80 1.66 11.72 -9.53
CA GLN A 80 2.69 12.00 -8.52
C GLN A 80 2.16 11.64 -7.12
N GLY A 81 2.59 10.50 -6.58
CA GLY A 81 2.16 9.99 -5.28
C GLY A 81 2.24 8.47 -5.18
N ASP A 82 1.69 7.94 -4.09
CA ASP A 82 1.60 6.49 -3.85
C ASP A 82 0.16 6.00 -3.81
N GLY A 83 -0.07 4.86 -4.45
CA GLY A 83 -1.28 4.08 -4.30
C GLY A 83 -1.02 2.64 -4.71
N ALA A 84 -1.21 1.70 -3.78
CA ALA A 84 -1.07 0.29 -4.05
C ALA A 84 -2.27 -0.50 -3.54
N LEU A 85 -2.70 -1.49 -4.33
CA LEU A 85 -3.64 -2.51 -3.92
C LEU A 85 -2.90 -3.84 -3.79
N ILE A 86 -3.04 -4.49 -2.65
CA ILE A 86 -2.60 -5.86 -2.45
C ILE A 86 -3.83 -6.75 -2.27
N GLU A 87 -3.85 -7.84 -3.04
CA GLU A 87 -4.83 -8.90 -2.89
C GLU A 87 -4.10 -10.21 -2.63
N ILE A 88 -4.49 -10.88 -1.55
CA ILE A 88 -3.93 -12.17 -1.17
C ILE A 88 -5.06 -13.17 -1.07
N GLY A 89 -4.86 -14.37 -1.61
CA GLY A 89 -5.79 -15.47 -1.42
C GLY A 89 -6.98 -15.46 -2.38
N ASN A 90 -8.19 -15.71 -1.85
CA ASN A 90 -9.46 -15.74 -2.59
C ASN A 90 -10.62 -15.13 -1.79
N GLU A 91 -11.84 -15.18 -2.31
CA GLU A 91 -13.00 -14.58 -1.62
C GLU A 91 -13.36 -15.23 -0.27
N GLN A 92 -12.98 -16.49 -0.04
CA GLN A 92 -13.31 -17.20 1.22
C GLN A 92 -12.19 -17.09 2.25
N GLN A 93 -10.94 -17.10 1.78
CA GLN A 93 -9.71 -17.09 2.57
C GLN A 93 -8.71 -16.15 1.89
N GLY A 94 -8.96 -14.85 2.00
CA GLY A 94 -8.13 -13.83 1.40
C GLY A 94 -8.27 -12.49 2.09
N MET A 95 -7.48 -11.53 1.61
CA MET A 95 -7.37 -10.20 2.19
C MET A 95 -7.16 -9.16 1.09
N LYS A 96 -7.75 -7.99 1.26
CA LYS A 96 -7.53 -6.80 0.43
C LYS A 96 -6.92 -5.69 1.27
N ILE A 97 -5.78 -5.18 0.84
CA ILE A 97 -5.04 -4.13 1.53
C ILE A 97 -4.81 -2.96 0.58
N LEU A 98 -5.06 -1.75 1.04
CA LEU A 98 -4.60 -0.53 0.39
C LEU A 98 -3.39 0.04 1.13
N ILE A 99 -2.39 0.50 0.39
CA ILE A 99 -1.29 1.30 0.92
C ILE A 99 -1.31 2.61 0.17
N ASP A 100 -1.61 3.69 0.89
CA ASP A 100 -1.86 5.03 0.36
C ASP A 100 -2.97 5.03 -0.73
N GLY A 101 -3.26 6.19 -1.31
CA GLY A 101 -4.32 6.38 -2.29
C GLY A 101 -4.11 7.50 -3.30
N GLY A 102 -2.96 8.16 -3.29
CA GLY A 102 -2.62 9.14 -4.31
C GLY A 102 -3.24 10.52 -4.09
N PRO A 103 -2.93 11.48 -4.99
CA PRO A 103 -3.38 12.88 -4.92
C PRO A 103 -4.82 13.12 -5.43
N SER A 104 -5.45 12.14 -6.07
CA SER A 104 -6.70 12.29 -6.83
C SER A 104 -7.53 11.00 -6.88
N ASP A 105 -8.53 10.95 -7.77
CA ASP A 105 -9.47 9.85 -7.93
C ASP A 105 -8.91 8.65 -8.73
N ASN A 106 -7.63 8.68 -9.14
CA ASN A 106 -7.04 7.63 -9.98
C ASN A 106 -7.16 6.23 -9.37
N LEU A 107 -6.83 6.07 -8.08
CA LEU A 107 -6.98 4.80 -7.38
C LEU A 107 -8.46 4.39 -7.34
N ALA A 108 -9.36 5.30 -6.97
CA ALA A 108 -10.79 5.04 -6.92
C ALA A 108 -11.33 4.59 -8.30
N ARG A 109 -10.90 5.22 -9.39
CA ARG A 109 -11.25 4.85 -10.77
C ARG A 109 -10.73 3.47 -11.15
N TYR A 110 -9.48 3.16 -10.80
CA TYR A 110 -8.92 1.83 -11.03
C TYR A 110 -9.73 0.77 -10.29
N LEU A 111 -10.03 0.99 -9.00
CA LEU A 111 -10.83 0.06 -8.21
C LEU A 111 -12.26 -0.08 -8.77
N ASN A 112 -12.93 1.04 -9.06
CA ASN A 112 -14.35 1.07 -9.43
C ASN A 112 -14.64 0.59 -10.85
N HIS A 113 -13.78 0.95 -11.81
CA HIS A 113 -14.04 0.73 -13.23
C HIS A 113 -13.22 -0.41 -13.83
N TYR A 114 -12.19 -0.88 -13.12
CA TYR A 114 -11.37 -1.99 -13.58
C TYR A 114 -11.45 -3.17 -12.61
N GLN A 115 -10.88 -3.02 -11.41
CA GLN A 115 -10.64 -4.16 -10.53
C GLN A 115 -11.93 -4.78 -9.97
N TYR A 116 -12.84 -3.94 -9.45
CA TYR A 116 -14.07 -4.38 -8.78
C TYR A 116 -15.35 -4.09 -9.57
N LYS A 117 -15.23 -3.71 -10.84
CA LYS A 117 -16.38 -3.45 -11.72
C LYS A 117 -17.40 -4.60 -11.71
N TYR A 118 -16.93 -5.84 -11.68
CA TYR A 118 -17.83 -7.00 -11.62
C TYR A 118 -18.61 -7.08 -10.29
N TYR A 119 -18.01 -6.73 -9.15
CA TYR A 119 -18.70 -6.72 -7.87
C TYR A 119 -19.87 -5.73 -7.91
N PHE A 120 -19.59 -4.50 -8.36
CA PHE A 120 -20.58 -3.42 -8.38
C PHE A 120 -21.69 -3.67 -9.39
N ASN A 121 -21.37 -4.23 -10.55
CA ASN A 121 -22.39 -4.66 -11.52
C ASN A 121 -23.32 -5.77 -11.01
N ASN A 122 -22.93 -6.49 -9.96
CA ASN A 122 -23.72 -7.54 -9.34
C ASN A 122 -24.20 -7.16 -7.92
N SER A 123 -24.24 -5.86 -7.61
CA SER A 123 -24.68 -5.32 -6.31
C SER A 123 -23.93 -5.92 -5.12
N LYS A 124 -22.69 -6.36 -5.33
CA LYS A 124 -21.80 -6.84 -4.26
C LYS A 124 -20.98 -5.69 -3.71
N LYS A 125 -20.82 -5.67 -2.39
CA LYS A 125 -19.86 -4.79 -1.73
C LYS A 125 -18.45 -5.36 -1.80
N VAL A 126 -17.47 -4.48 -1.62
CA VAL A 126 -16.05 -4.83 -1.52
C VAL A 126 -15.58 -4.50 -0.11
N ARG A 127 -15.05 -5.50 0.58
CA ARG A 127 -14.35 -5.30 1.85
C ARG A 127 -12.87 -5.03 1.61
N ILE A 128 -12.35 -3.94 2.15
CA ILE A 128 -10.92 -3.66 2.28
C ILE A 128 -10.54 -3.91 3.73
N ASP A 129 -9.75 -4.94 3.99
CA ASP A 129 -9.43 -5.38 5.35
C ASP A 129 -8.51 -4.40 6.06
N TYR A 130 -7.52 -3.86 5.34
CA TYR A 130 -6.59 -2.89 5.88
C TYR A 130 -6.33 -1.75 4.90
N ILE A 131 -6.22 -0.53 5.43
CA ILE A 131 -5.64 0.61 4.73
C ILE A 131 -4.45 1.07 5.57
N PHE A 132 -3.28 1.18 4.96
CA PHE A 132 -2.11 1.78 5.58
C PHE A 132 -1.86 3.15 4.95
N ILE A 133 -1.89 4.20 5.75
CA ILE A 133 -1.53 5.56 5.34
C ILE A 133 -0.12 5.81 5.83
N SER A 134 0.83 5.93 4.91
CA SER A 134 2.23 6.16 5.24
C SER A 134 2.38 7.46 6.03
N HIS A 135 1.83 8.55 5.52
CA HIS A 135 1.78 9.86 6.16
C HIS A 135 0.68 10.74 5.52
N PHE A 136 0.41 11.90 6.12
CA PHE A 136 -0.69 12.78 5.72
C PHE A 136 -0.28 13.90 4.74
N ASP A 137 0.51 13.56 3.72
CA ASP A 137 0.71 14.43 2.56
C ASP A 137 -0.26 14.12 1.43
N LYS A 138 -0.64 15.16 0.68
CA LYS A 138 -1.78 15.14 -0.24
C LYS A 138 -1.73 13.96 -1.20
N ASP A 139 -0.56 13.69 -1.75
CA ASP A 139 -0.22 12.65 -2.71
C ASP A 139 -0.19 11.23 -2.14
N HIS A 140 -0.47 11.06 -0.84
CA HIS A 140 -0.57 9.75 -0.19
C HIS A 140 -1.98 9.41 0.26
N TYR A 141 -2.79 10.37 0.72
CA TYR A 141 -4.09 10.01 1.34
C TYR A 141 -5.31 10.68 0.71
N GLN A 142 -5.16 11.67 -0.18
CA GLN A 142 -6.33 12.37 -0.72
C GLN A 142 -7.27 11.42 -1.48
N GLY A 143 -6.75 10.55 -2.33
CA GLY A 143 -7.56 9.63 -3.13
C GLY A 143 -8.33 8.58 -2.30
N LEU A 144 -7.94 8.36 -1.05
CA LEU A 144 -8.69 7.51 -0.13
C LEU A 144 -10.04 8.11 0.26
N ILE A 145 -10.19 9.44 0.19
CA ILE A 145 -11.45 10.13 0.55
C ILE A 145 -12.61 9.64 -0.33
N ASP A 146 -12.37 9.50 -1.64
CA ASP A 146 -13.40 9.04 -2.58
C ASP A 146 -13.78 7.58 -2.33
N ILE A 147 -12.80 6.74 -1.99
CA ILE A 147 -13.01 5.32 -1.66
C ILE A 147 -13.78 5.18 -0.35
N ILE A 148 -13.40 5.92 0.70
CA ILE A 148 -14.05 5.85 2.03
C ILE A 148 -15.50 6.35 1.97
N ASN A 149 -15.78 7.36 1.15
CA ASN A 149 -17.14 7.89 0.96
C ASN A 149 -18.03 6.97 0.10
N ASP A 150 -17.46 6.09 -0.71
CA ASP A 150 -18.22 5.22 -1.60
C ASP A 150 -18.91 4.09 -0.77
N PRO A 151 -20.26 4.03 -0.77
CA PRO A 151 -21.03 3.10 0.05
C PRO A 151 -20.91 1.63 -0.39
N HIS A 152 -20.30 1.36 -1.55
CA HIS A 152 -20.01 0.00 -2.00
C HIS A 152 -18.83 -0.63 -1.23
N TYR A 153 -18.09 0.17 -0.46
CA TYR A 153 -16.95 -0.30 0.33
C TYR A 153 -17.23 -0.42 1.82
N GLU A 154 -16.67 -1.47 2.41
CA GLU A 154 -16.56 -1.72 3.84
C GLU A 154 -15.08 -1.87 4.21
N PHE A 155 -14.71 -1.47 5.42
CA PHE A 155 -13.34 -1.31 5.87
C PHE A 155 -13.12 -1.98 7.22
N GLY A 156 -12.06 -2.79 7.31
CA GLY A 156 -11.59 -3.30 8.59
C GLY A 156 -10.86 -2.20 9.38
N THR A 157 -9.54 -2.12 9.24
CA THR A 157 -8.72 -1.14 9.98
C THR A 157 -7.98 -0.18 9.06
N ILE A 158 -8.08 1.12 9.35
CA ILE A 158 -7.17 2.13 8.81
C ILE A 158 -6.04 2.35 9.81
N TYR A 159 -4.82 2.03 9.40
CA TYR A 159 -3.59 2.28 10.12
C TYR A 159 -2.88 3.53 9.61
N HIS A 160 -2.30 4.32 10.52
CA HIS A 160 -1.62 5.57 10.18
C HIS A 160 -0.44 5.88 11.12
N ASN A 161 0.39 6.84 10.75
CA ASN A 161 1.54 7.26 11.57
C ASN A 161 1.19 8.23 12.71
N GLY A 162 0.01 8.88 12.66
CA GLY A 162 -0.53 9.71 13.75
C GLY A 162 -0.08 11.17 13.75
N ILE A 163 0.53 11.66 12.67
CA ILE A 163 0.96 13.06 12.54
C ILE A 163 -0.07 13.84 11.72
N GLY A 164 -0.68 14.86 12.32
CA GLY A 164 -1.62 15.76 11.65
C GLY A 164 -0.93 16.98 11.03
N LYS A 165 -1.61 17.64 10.09
CA LYS A 165 -1.15 18.90 9.48
C LYS A 165 -2.12 20.04 9.79
N PHE A 166 -1.53 21.18 10.11
CA PHE A 166 -2.23 22.39 10.51
C PHE A 166 -1.80 23.57 9.64
N ASP A 167 -2.70 24.54 9.52
CA ASP A 167 -2.57 25.78 8.77
C ASP A 167 -2.60 26.95 9.75
N ILE A 168 -1.49 27.69 9.83
CA ILE A 168 -1.32 28.82 10.74
C ILE A 168 -2.32 29.95 10.48
N ASP A 169 -2.82 30.07 9.25
CA ASP A 169 -3.75 31.11 8.84
C ASP A 169 -5.19 30.78 9.23
N LYS A 170 -5.47 29.51 9.56
CA LYS A 170 -6.79 29.06 9.98
C LYS A 170 -7.01 29.25 11.47
N LYS A 171 -8.02 30.04 11.83
CA LYS A 171 -8.32 30.41 13.22
C LYS A 171 -9.55 29.67 13.80
N PRO A 172 -9.56 29.34 15.10
CA PRO A 172 -8.45 29.50 16.04
C PRO A 172 -7.28 28.60 15.67
N PHE A 173 -6.05 29.10 15.88
CA PHE A 173 -4.85 28.29 15.78
C PHE A 173 -4.34 28.09 17.21
N PRO A 174 -4.19 26.84 17.69
CA PRO A 174 -3.78 26.58 19.07
C PRO A 174 -2.49 27.33 19.45
N ALA A 175 -2.48 27.97 20.60
CA ALA A 175 -1.39 28.86 21.02
C ALA A 175 -0.08 28.09 21.32
N GLU A 176 -0.21 26.81 21.68
CA GLU A 176 0.89 25.89 21.94
C GLU A 176 1.56 25.36 20.66
N TYR A 177 0.91 25.50 19.50
CA TYR A 177 1.47 25.04 18.23
C TYR A 177 2.54 26.01 17.76
N ASN A 178 3.76 25.50 17.65
CA ASN A 178 4.93 26.26 17.19
C ASN A 178 5.45 25.77 15.82
N THR A 179 4.70 24.88 15.17
CA THR A 179 4.94 24.39 13.80
C THR A 179 3.60 24.07 13.13
N THR A 180 3.61 23.86 11.81
CA THR A 180 2.44 23.35 11.05
C THR A 180 2.14 21.87 11.28
N LEU A 181 2.91 21.18 12.14
CA LEU A 181 2.61 19.82 12.62
C LEU A 181 2.09 19.82 14.07
N GLY A 182 2.06 20.99 14.72
CA GLY A 182 1.64 21.15 16.11
C GLY A 182 2.77 21.58 17.05
N ALA A 183 2.67 21.18 18.31
CA ALA A 183 3.59 21.54 19.38
C ALA A 183 4.84 20.67 19.39
N THR A 184 6.00 21.32 19.50
CA THR A 184 7.31 20.67 19.68
C THR A 184 7.90 20.93 21.07
N THR A 185 8.84 20.09 21.50
CA THR A 185 9.64 20.29 22.72
C THR A 185 11.11 19.98 22.44
N ASN A 186 12.02 20.46 23.29
CA ASN A 186 13.42 20.05 23.27
C ASN A 186 13.72 19.23 24.53
N GLU A 187 14.34 18.06 24.35
CA GLU A 187 14.81 17.21 25.45
C GLU A 187 16.18 16.66 25.09
N GLN A 188 17.16 16.82 26.00
CA GLN A 188 18.55 16.38 25.80
C GLN A 188 19.18 16.86 24.48
N GLY A 189 18.84 18.07 24.03
CA GLY A 189 19.36 18.64 22.78
C GLY A 189 18.70 18.11 21.50
N ILE A 190 17.67 17.27 21.60
CA ILE A 190 16.88 16.78 20.47
C ILE A 190 15.51 17.47 20.49
N ARG A 191 15.09 17.99 19.33
CA ARG A 191 13.75 18.52 19.13
C ARG A 191 12.79 17.37 18.81
N TYR A 192 11.63 17.36 19.46
CA TYR A 192 10.59 16.36 19.28
C TYR A 192 9.25 17.01 18.93
N LEU A 193 8.50 16.41 18.00
CA LEU A 193 7.08 16.67 17.78
C LEU A 193 6.26 15.87 18.81
N LYS A 194 5.46 16.58 19.61
CA LYS A 194 4.59 15.97 20.63
C LYS A 194 3.15 15.84 20.18
N THR A 195 2.68 16.73 19.30
CA THR A 195 1.31 16.64 18.78
C THR A 195 1.18 15.40 17.91
N HIS A 196 0.26 14.52 18.28
CA HIS A 196 -0.09 13.31 17.56
C HIS A 196 -1.53 12.91 17.90
N PHE A 197 -2.07 11.93 17.17
CA PHE A 197 -3.36 11.31 17.46
C PHE A 197 -3.26 9.80 17.33
N ASN A 198 -3.96 9.07 18.20
CA ASN A 198 -3.95 7.60 18.23
C ASN A 198 -5.15 6.98 17.51
N ASP A 199 -6.28 7.67 17.54
CA ASP A 199 -7.55 7.21 16.99
C ASP A 199 -8.39 8.38 16.45
N VAL A 200 -9.64 8.09 16.10
CA VAL A 200 -10.56 9.06 15.49
C VAL A 200 -11.00 10.12 16.50
N ASP A 201 -11.08 9.80 17.79
CA ASP A 201 -11.51 10.73 18.84
C ASP A 201 -10.40 11.74 19.15
N ASP A 202 -9.14 11.30 19.19
CA ASP A 202 -7.98 12.18 19.25
C ASP A 202 -7.98 13.13 18.04
N LEU A 203 -8.20 12.63 16.82
CA LEU A 203 -8.20 13.45 15.61
C LEU A 203 -9.36 14.46 15.59
N ASN A 204 -10.55 14.06 16.04
CA ASN A 204 -11.70 14.98 16.26
C ASN A 204 -11.35 16.06 17.29
N SER A 205 -10.63 15.72 18.36
CA SER A 205 -10.20 16.69 19.38
C SER A 205 -9.20 17.70 18.80
N LEU A 206 -8.25 17.25 17.97
CA LEU A 206 -7.33 18.14 17.25
C LEU A 206 -8.08 19.05 16.27
N GLN A 207 -9.12 18.57 15.60
CA GLN A 207 -9.97 19.39 14.73
C GLN A 207 -10.68 20.48 15.55
N ALA A 208 -11.27 20.12 16.69
CA ALA A 208 -11.99 21.03 17.56
C ALA A 208 -11.09 22.13 18.17
N ALA A 209 -9.81 21.83 18.42
CA ALA A 209 -8.81 22.80 18.86
C ALA A 209 -8.51 23.87 17.79
N GLY A 210 -8.73 23.54 16.51
CA GLY A 210 -8.59 24.45 15.38
C GLY A 210 -7.25 24.33 14.64
N GLY A 211 -7.14 25.09 13.55
CA GLY A 211 -5.95 25.09 12.70
C GLY A 211 -5.82 23.88 11.77
N MET A 212 -6.66 22.84 11.86
CA MET A 212 -6.53 21.65 11.01
C MET A 212 -6.65 21.98 9.51
N GLN A 213 -5.73 21.46 8.68
CA GLN A 213 -5.77 21.68 7.24
C GLN A 213 -7.09 21.16 6.63
N ASN A 214 -7.64 21.90 5.67
CA ASN A 214 -8.93 21.58 5.03
C ASN A 214 -8.98 20.17 4.44
N LEU A 215 -7.86 19.66 3.90
CA LEU A 215 -7.80 18.31 3.36
C LEU A 215 -7.93 17.25 4.46
N LEU A 216 -7.24 17.45 5.60
CA LEU A 216 -7.33 16.54 6.75
C LEU A 216 -8.74 16.57 7.37
N GLU A 217 -9.41 17.73 7.40
CA GLU A 217 -10.81 17.81 7.83
C GLU A 217 -11.76 17.05 6.91
N LYS A 218 -11.56 17.14 5.59
CA LYS A 218 -12.36 16.38 4.61
C LYS A 218 -12.16 14.88 4.78
N PHE A 219 -10.93 14.45 5.01
CA PHE A 219 -10.62 13.06 5.30
C PHE A 219 -11.28 12.58 6.60
N LEU A 220 -11.15 13.36 7.68
CA LEU A 220 -11.79 13.06 8.96
C LEU A 220 -13.32 12.98 8.83
N LEU A 221 -13.94 13.84 8.04
CA LEU A 221 -15.38 13.77 7.74
C LEU A 221 -15.75 12.44 7.07
N ALA A 222 -14.96 11.99 6.10
CA ALA A 222 -15.18 10.70 5.43
C ALA A 222 -15.04 9.52 6.43
N VAL A 223 -14.00 9.54 7.27
CA VAL A 223 -13.77 8.54 8.32
C VAL A 223 -14.92 8.50 9.32
N ASN A 224 -15.35 9.64 9.86
CA ASN A 224 -16.49 9.74 10.79
C ASN A 224 -17.80 9.26 10.15
N SER A 225 -18.02 9.59 8.88
CA SER A 225 -19.18 9.12 8.11
C SER A 225 -19.17 7.59 7.98
N ALA A 226 -18.03 6.99 7.64
CA ALA A 226 -17.88 5.54 7.54
C ALA A 226 -18.09 4.84 8.90
N PHE A 227 -17.57 5.38 9.99
CA PHE A 227 -17.83 4.87 11.35
C PHE A 227 -19.32 4.92 11.71
N THR A 228 -19.96 6.06 11.51
CA THR A 228 -21.39 6.25 11.85
C THR A 228 -22.28 5.30 11.05
N GLN A 229 -21.88 4.95 9.84
CA GLN A 229 -22.58 4.00 8.96
C GLN A 229 -22.22 2.53 9.23
N GLY A 230 -21.32 2.25 10.18
CA GLY A 230 -20.83 0.90 10.47
C GLY A 230 -20.00 0.28 9.35
N ARG A 231 -19.44 1.11 8.45
CA ARG A 231 -18.60 0.67 7.32
C ARG A 231 -17.12 0.65 7.65
N LEU A 232 -16.68 1.23 8.76
CA LEU A 232 -15.30 1.21 9.22
C LEU A 232 -15.24 0.66 10.65
N GLU A 233 -14.40 -0.35 10.88
CA GLU A 233 -14.29 -1.00 12.20
C GLU A 233 -13.29 -0.27 13.11
N HIS A 234 -12.13 0.12 12.57
CA HIS A 234 -11.03 0.68 13.37
C HIS A 234 -10.22 1.75 12.64
N PHE A 235 -9.74 2.75 13.39
CA PHE A 235 -8.80 3.78 12.93
C PHE A 235 -7.73 3.93 14.01
N LYS A 236 -6.49 3.54 13.71
CA LYS A 236 -5.44 3.29 14.71
C LYS A 236 -4.07 3.78 14.28
N ARG A 237 -3.38 4.48 15.18
CA ARG A 237 -1.96 4.78 15.06
C ARG A 237 -1.13 3.54 15.34
N ILE A 238 -0.09 3.34 14.55
CA ILE A 238 0.93 2.31 14.77
C ILE A 238 2.35 2.89 14.63
N ASP A 239 3.31 2.21 15.22
CA ASP A 239 4.74 2.50 15.15
C ASP A 239 5.56 1.21 15.33
N TYR A 240 6.89 1.31 15.32
CA TYR A 240 7.80 0.16 15.45
C TYR A 240 7.61 -0.71 16.71
N THR A 241 6.89 -0.23 17.73
CA THR A 241 6.59 -1.01 18.94
C THR A 241 5.33 -1.87 18.78
N THR A 242 4.58 -1.68 17.69
CA THR A 242 3.37 -2.44 17.39
C THR A 242 3.73 -3.87 17.01
N GLU A 243 3.02 -4.85 17.57
CA GLU A 243 3.21 -6.26 17.22
C GLU A 243 2.99 -6.49 15.72
N ASP A 244 3.82 -7.37 15.14
CA ASP A 244 3.69 -7.80 13.75
C ASP A 244 2.29 -8.38 13.50
N LEU A 245 1.62 -7.89 12.45
CA LEU A 245 0.30 -8.42 12.08
C LEU A 245 0.51 -9.72 11.30
N SER A 246 -0.04 -10.84 11.78
CA SER A 246 0.23 -12.17 11.22
C SER A 246 -1.02 -13.00 10.99
N TRP A 247 -1.05 -13.70 9.86
CA TRP A 247 -2.14 -14.58 9.41
C TRP A 247 -1.59 -15.84 8.73
N VAL A 248 -2.46 -16.82 8.54
CA VAL A 248 -2.23 -17.94 7.61
C VAL A 248 -3.30 -17.87 6.53
N ILE A 249 -2.90 -17.64 5.29
CA ILE A 249 -3.80 -17.40 4.14
C ILE A 249 -3.56 -18.48 3.09
N ASN A 250 -4.54 -19.37 2.91
CA ASN A 250 -4.42 -20.58 2.08
C ASN A 250 -3.16 -21.38 2.45
N GLU A 251 -3.00 -21.70 3.74
CA GLU A 251 -1.87 -22.48 4.28
C GLU A 251 -0.49 -21.81 4.19
N VAL A 252 -0.41 -20.58 3.67
CA VAL A 252 0.83 -19.81 3.57
C VAL A 252 0.86 -18.73 4.66
N PRO A 253 1.91 -18.66 5.50
CA PRO A 253 2.09 -17.56 6.44
C PRO A 253 2.17 -16.20 5.73
N PHE A 254 1.43 -15.24 6.25
CA PHE A 254 1.49 -13.84 5.83
C PHE A 254 1.74 -12.96 7.05
N THR A 255 2.76 -12.11 6.99
CA THR A 255 3.10 -11.18 8.07
C THR A 255 3.35 -9.79 7.51
N ILE A 256 2.88 -8.77 8.23
CA ILE A 256 3.23 -7.36 8.03
C ILE A 256 4.02 -6.93 9.25
N LYS A 257 5.31 -6.66 9.05
CA LYS A 257 6.17 -6.06 10.07
C LYS A 257 6.07 -4.55 10.02
N ILE A 258 5.97 -3.93 11.20
CA ILE A 258 5.94 -2.48 11.34
C ILE A 258 7.34 -2.03 11.74
N LEU A 259 8.10 -1.53 10.77
CA LEU A 259 9.50 -1.11 10.97
C LEU A 259 9.61 0.38 11.36
N GLY A 260 8.57 1.15 11.10
CA GLY A 260 8.54 2.58 11.38
C GLY A 260 7.12 3.14 11.37
N PRO A 261 6.91 4.35 11.91
CA PRO A 261 7.94 5.26 12.43
C PRO A 261 8.62 4.77 13.72
N VAL A 262 9.86 5.20 13.95
CA VAL A 262 10.57 4.97 15.21
C VAL A 262 10.25 6.12 16.17
N THR A 263 9.33 5.87 17.10
CA THR A 263 8.89 6.84 18.11
C THR A 263 9.79 6.81 19.36
N SER A 264 9.81 7.90 20.11
CA SER A 264 10.54 8.02 21.37
C SER A 264 9.59 8.22 22.54
N GLN A 265 9.88 7.59 23.67
CA GLN A 265 9.25 7.94 24.95
C GLN A 265 10.09 9.02 25.62
N ILE A 266 9.53 10.22 25.74
CA ILE A 266 10.16 11.39 26.35
C ILE A 266 9.40 11.79 27.62
N SER A 267 9.84 12.85 28.33
CA SER A 267 9.20 13.21 29.62
C SER A 267 7.71 13.56 29.49
N SER A 268 7.27 14.00 28.32
CA SER A 268 5.87 14.32 28.01
C SER A 268 5.09 13.17 27.36
N GLY A 269 5.65 11.96 27.30
CA GLY A 269 5.05 10.79 26.67
C GLY A 269 5.62 10.51 25.27
N LEU A 270 4.81 9.87 24.42
CA LEU A 270 5.20 9.52 23.06
C LEU A 270 5.47 10.77 22.22
N ALA A 271 6.58 10.75 21.47
CA ALA A 271 6.95 11.83 20.56
C ALA A 271 7.77 11.33 19.36
N TYR A 272 7.84 12.15 18.33
CA TYR A 272 8.57 11.89 17.10
C TYR A 272 9.79 12.80 17.06
N LYS A 273 10.97 12.27 16.70
CA LYS A 273 12.15 13.13 16.47
C LYS A 273 11.82 14.13 15.36
N TYR A 274 12.02 15.42 15.60
CA TYR A 274 11.77 16.45 14.61
C TYR A 274 12.95 16.51 13.63
N PHE A 275 12.69 16.29 12.35
CA PHE A 275 13.70 16.32 11.28
C PHE A 275 13.62 17.67 10.58
N ASP A 276 14.64 18.51 10.75
CA ASP A 276 14.87 19.80 10.07
C ASP A 276 13.68 20.78 10.04
N ASP A 277 12.65 20.49 9.27
CA ASP A 277 11.43 21.28 9.07
C ASP A 277 10.15 20.40 9.04
N PRO A 278 8.94 20.99 8.94
CA PRO A 278 7.70 20.22 8.87
C PRO A 278 7.64 19.20 7.73
N ALA A 279 8.18 19.50 6.56
CA ALA A 279 8.11 18.62 5.38
C ALA A 279 9.01 17.40 5.58
N HIS A 280 10.25 17.60 6.03
CA HIS A 280 11.15 16.50 6.35
C HIS A 280 10.63 15.64 7.51
N THR A 281 9.98 16.26 8.50
CA THR A 281 9.41 15.54 9.64
C THR A 281 8.21 14.67 9.25
N VAL A 282 7.26 15.18 8.45
CA VAL A 282 6.08 14.39 8.07
C VAL A 282 6.45 13.23 7.15
N ASN A 283 7.31 13.47 6.18
CA ASN A 283 7.83 12.45 5.25
C ASN A 283 8.67 11.40 5.99
N GLY A 284 9.58 11.87 6.86
CA GLY A 284 10.52 11.03 7.58
C GLY A 284 9.90 10.11 8.63
N HIS A 285 8.64 10.33 9.00
CA HIS A 285 7.87 9.44 9.89
C HIS A 285 6.79 8.67 9.12
N SER A 286 6.99 8.44 7.82
CA SER A 286 6.19 7.50 7.05
C SER A 286 6.11 6.14 7.74
N LEU A 287 4.96 5.46 7.66
CA LEU A 287 4.90 4.04 8.00
C LEU A 287 5.90 3.27 7.13
N VAL A 288 6.73 2.45 7.76
CA VAL A 288 7.67 1.56 7.06
C VAL A 288 7.22 0.13 7.28
N LEU A 289 6.75 -0.51 6.21
CA LEU A 289 6.09 -1.81 6.27
C LEU A 289 6.89 -2.85 5.50
N LYS A 290 7.19 -3.98 6.14
CA LYS A 290 7.72 -5.17 5.48
C LYS A 290 6.67 -6.27 5.43
N LEU A 291 6.21 -6.56 4.23
CA LEU A 291 5.26 -7.63 3.96
C LEU A 291 6.03 -8.91 3.65
N ILE A 292 5.61 -10.03 4.22
CA ILE A 292 6.23 -11.34 4.04
C ILE A 292 5.12 -12.35 3.76
N TYR A 293 5.08 -12.91 2.55
CA TYR A 293 4.15 -13.98 2.16
C TYR A 293 4.94 -15.22 1.73
N GLY A 294 4.96 -16.25 2.57
CA GLY A 294 5.82 -17.41 2.38
C GLY A 294 7.30 -17.00 2.33
N ASN A 295 7.93 -17.17 1.17
CA ASN A 295 9.34 -16.80 0.93
C ASN A 295 9.50 -15.52 0.08
N ARG A 296 8.44 -14.72 -0.06
CA ARG A 296 8.44 -13.46 -0.82
C ARG A 296 8.27 -12.29 0.11
N SER A 297 8.98 -11.21 -0.15
CA SER A 297 9.01 -10.03 0.71
C SER A 297 8.93 -8.70 -0.05
N PHE A 298 8.20 -7.75 0.52
CA PHE A 298 7.99 -6.43 -0.04
C PHE A 298 8.28 -5.35 1.01
N LEU A 299 8.88 -4.23 0.61
CA LEU A 299 9.10 -3.06 1.47
C LEU A 299 8.33 -1.85 0.92
N PHE A 300 7.56 -1.21 1.79
CA PHE A 300 6.91 0.08 1.55
C PHE A 300 7.42 1.08 2.58
N GLY A 301 8.16 2.10 2.13
CA GLY A 301 8.75 3.12 3.00
C GLY A 301 8.05 4.48 2.96
N GLY A 302 7.00 4.67 2.16
CA GLY A 302 6.43 5.99 1.90
C GLY A 302 7.50 6.95 1.37
N ASP A 303 7.69 8.07 2.07
CA ASP A 303 8.55 9.17 1.66
C ASP A 303 9.74 9.39 2.59
N LEU A 304 10.34 8.31 3.11
CA LEU A 304 11.61 8.42 3.84
C LEU A 304 12.62 9.30 3.08
N ASN A 305 13.29 10.14 3.85
CA ASN A 305 14.33 11.08 3.44
C ASN A 305 15.63 10.81 4.22
N ILE A 306 16.73 11.49 3.84
CA ILE A 306 18.06 11.29 4.43
C ILE A 306 18.05 11.28 5.97
N PRO A 307 17.50 12.30 6.68
CA PRO A 307 17.45 12.30 8.15
C PRO A 307 16.73 11.10 8.76
N SER A 308 15.64 10.64 8.12
CA SER A 308 14.85 9.51 8.60
C SER A 308 15.50 8.15 8.31
N GLU A 309 16.17 8.01 7.16
CA GLU A 309 16.93 6.81 6.83
C GLU A 309 18.11 6.63 7.80
N ASP A 310 18.87 7.70 8.07
CA ASP A 310 19.92 7.69 9.09
C ASP A 310 19.37 7.31 10.47
N HIS A 311 18.17 7.80 10.80
CA HIS A 311 17.51 7.47 12.06
C HIS A 311 17.14 5.99 12.15
N LEU A 312 16.57 5.42 11.08
CA LEU A 312 16.24 4.00 10.97
C LEU A 312 17.48 3.12 11.00
N LEU A 313 18.52 3.45 10.23
CA LEU A 313 19.78 2.73 10.21
C LEU A 313 20.44 2.69 11.59
N LYS A 314 20.39 3.80 12.33
CA LYS A 314 20.88 3.85 13.70
C LYS A 314 20.03 3.00 14.65
N HIS A 315 18.70 3.03 14.50
CA HIS A 315 17.80 2.24 15.34
C HIS A 315 18.02 0.74 15.14
N TYR A 316 18.12 0.30 13.89
CA TYR A 316 18.30 -1.09 13.49
C TYR A 316 19.76 -1.47 13.27
N GLN A 317 20.72 -0.80 13.92
CA GLN A 317 22.16 -0.99 13.66
C GLN A 317 22.65 -2.43 13.85
N ASP A 318 22.01 -3.19 14.76
CA ASP A 318 22.38 -4.56 15.10
C ASP A 318 21.68 -5.62 14.23
N GLU A 319 20.79 -5.21 13.33
CA GLU A 319 20.06 -6.09 12.41
C GLU A 319 19.92 -5.49 11.00
N ASN A 320 19.30 -6.24 10.08
CA ASN A 320 18.90 -5.68 8.78
C ASN A 320 17.48 -6.11 8.45
N PRO A 321 16.46 -5.41 8.98
CA PRO A 321 15.08 -5.75 8.69
C PRO A 321 14.68 -5.36 7.25
N PHE A 322 15.45 -4.51 6.56
CA PHE A 322 15.07 -3.87 5.31
C PHE A 322 15.24 -4.73 4.06
N GLU A 323 16.07 -5.78 4.10
CA GLU A 323 16.30 -6.62 2.92
C GLU A 323 15.00 -7.30 2.46
N VAL A 324 14.61 -7.07 1.19
CA VAL A 324 13.35 -7.58 0.61
C VAL A 324 13.51 -8.01 -0.85
N ASP A 325 12.57 -8.76 -1.42
CA ASP A 325 12.58 -9.09 -2.85
C ASP A 325 12.16 -7.89 -3.72
N VAL A 326 11.12 -7.17 -3.31
CA VAL A 326 10.58 -6.02 -4.05
C VAL A 326 10.51 -4.81 -3.12
N ALA A 327 11.10 -3.69 -3.50
CA ALA A 327 11.01 -2.46 -2.74
C ALA A 327 10.29 -1.37 -3.53
N LYS A 328 9.33 -0.68 -2.91
CA LYS A 328 8.88 0.63 -3.40
C LYS A 328 9.93 1.66 -3.04
N SER A 329 10.46 2.38 -4.03
CA SER A 329 11.44 3.44 -3.81
C SER A 329 10.83 4.54 -2.96
N CYS A 330 11.55 5.01 -1.94
CA CYS A 330 11.05 6.09 -1.10
C CYS A 330 10.90 7.39 -1.90
N HIS A 331 9.96 8.23 -1.49
CA HIS A 331 9.81 9.62 -1.94
C HIS A 331 9.76 9.76 -3.47
N HIS A 332 9.00 8.86 -4.11
CA HIS A 332 8.78 8.84 -5.56
C HIS A 332 10.07 8.73 -6.40
N GLY A 333 11.19 8.29 -5.79
CA GLY A 333 12.50 8.30 -6.43
C GLY A 333 13.17 9.67 -6.45
N ALA A 334 12.96 10.49 -5.41
CA ALA A 334 13.71 11.72 -5.15
C ALA A 334 15.21 11.46 -4.96
N SER A 335 16.03 12.52 -4.97
CA SER A 335 17.44 12.47 -4.57
C SER A 335 17.65 12.43 -3.04
N GLU A 336 16.55 12.36 -2.27
CA GLU A 336 16.52 12.35 -0.80
C GLU A 336 16.68 10.93 -0.25
N PHE A 337 17.84 10.31 -0.49
CA PHE A 337 18.17 8.98 0.04
C PHE A 337 19.65 8.89 0.43
N THR A 338 19.96 7.92 1.27
CA THR A 338 21.29 7.51 1.68
C THR A 338 21.68 6.23 0.95
N THR A 339 22.96 6.10 0.58
CA THR A 339 23.43 4.88 -0.06
C THR A 339 23.47 3.69 0.91
N ASP A 340 23.62 3.95 2.20
CA ASP A 340 23.69 2.91 3.23
C ASP A 340 22.32 2.26 3.43
N TYR A 341 21.24 3.04 3.42
CA TYR A 341 19.88 2.50 3.46
C TYR A 341 19.57 1.69 2.20
N MET A 342 19.88 2.24 1.02
CA MET A 342 19.69 1.54 -0.25
C MET A 342 20.46 0.20 -0.29
N ALA A 343 21.68 0.16 0.25
CA ALA A 343 22.48 -1.06 0.40
C ALA A 343 21.86 -2.07 1.38
N LYS A 344 21.15 -1.62 2.41
CA LYS A 344 20.44 -2.49 3.37
C LYS A 344 19.14 -3.04 2.80
N VAL A 345 18.41 -2.27 1.98
CA VAL A 345 17.19 -2.73 1.28
C VAL A 345 17.50 -3.83 0.26
N ASN A 346 18.61 -3.70 -0.46
CA ASN A 346 19.20 -4.74 -1.29
C ASN A 346 18.25 -5.52 -2.23
N PRO A 347 17.29 -4.90 -2.95
CA PRO A 347 16.15 -5.61 -3.54
C PRO A 347 16.49 -6.38 -4.83
N LEU A 348 15.62 -7.30 -5.27
CA LEU A 348 15.67 -7.89 -6.63
C LEU A 348 15.00 -6.97 -7.66
N ALA A 349 13.92 -6.30 -7.23
CA ALA A 349 13.20 -5.32 -8.03
C ALA A 349 12.89 -4.06 -7.21
N THR A 350 13.05 -2.91 -7.84
CA THR A 350 12.62 -1.61 -7.30
C THR A 350 11.47 -1.09 -8.15
N VAL A 351 10.37 -0.70 -7.50
CA VAL A 351 9.25 -0.01 -8.14
C VAL A 351 9.27 1.45 -7.73
N ILE A 352 9.20 2.35 -8.69
CA ILE A 352 9.18 3.79 -8.46
C ILE A 352 7.84 4.33 -8.96
N SER A 353 7.02 4.82 -8.04
CA SER A 353 5.80 5.56 -8.34
C SER A 353 6.20 7.02 -8.56
N SER A 354 6.12 7.51 -9.79
CA SER A 354 6.58 8.85 -10.14
C SER A 354 5.72 9.38 -11.29
N GLY A 355 4.91 10.39 -11.05
CA GLY A 355 4.07 10.96 -12.11
C GLY A 355 4.83 11.92 -13.00
N ASP A 356 4.21 12.32 -14.12
CA ASP A 356 4.69 13.35 -15.03
C ASP A 356 4.53 14.78 -14.44
N ASN A 357 5.16 15.05 -13.30
CA ASN A 357 5.19 16.38 -12.71
C ASN A 357 6.56 17.04 -12.94
N GLU A 358 6.60 17.94 -13.92
CA GLU A 358 7.82 18.67 -14.33
C GLU A 358 8.53 19.37 -13.17
N SER A 359 7.79 19.82 -12.15
CA SER A 359 8.36 20.56 -11.02
C SER A 359 9.28 19.72 -10.12
N TYR A 360 9.06 18.40 -10.04
CA TYR A 360 9.87 17.49 -9.22
C TYR A 360 10.92 16.76 -10.04
N SER A 361 10.62 16.46 -11.31
CA SER A 361 11.49 15.67 -12.20
C SER A 361 11.86 14.31 -11.59
N HIS A 362 10.90 13.66 -10.94
CA HIS A 362 11.03 12.30 -10.44
C HIS A 362 10.67 11.29 -11.55
N PRO A 363 11.29 10.10 -11.59
CA PRO A 363 12.36 9.66 -10.70
C PRO A 363 13.70 10.31 -11.09
N ARG A 364 14.53 10.61 -10.10
CA ARG A 364 15.82 11.25 -10.31
C ARG A 364 16.83 10.24 -10.84
N ALA A 365 17.72 10.67 -11.75
CA ALA A 365 18.67 9.77 -12.41
C ALA A 365 19.63 9.09 -11.42
N ASP A 366 20.00 9.78 -10.35
CA ASP A 366 20.81 9.24 -9.25
C ASP A 366 20.03 8.17 -8.45
N ALA A 367 18.74 8.38 -8.18
CA ALA A 367 17.87 7.38 -7.54
C ALA A 367 17.79 6.09 -8.37
N ILE A 368 17.56 6.21 -9.68
CA ILE A 368 17.54 5.06 -10.61
C ILE A 368 18.90 4.33 -10.61
N GLY A 369 19.99 5.09 -10.69
CA GLY A 369 21.35 4.53 -10.66
C GLY A 369 21.65 3.82 -9.34
N CYS A 370 21.21 4.38 -8.22
CA CYS A 370 21.37 3.81 -6.89
C CYS A 370 20.55 2.52 -6.71
N ALA A 371 19.29 2.51 -7.17
CA ALA A 371 18.44 1.32 -7.18
C ALA A 371 19.06 0.17 -8.00
N GLY A 372 19.67 0.49 -9.15
CA GLY A 372 20.42 -0.49 -9.94
C GLY A 372 21.69 -0.99 -9.24
N LYS A 373 22.45 -0.07 -8.62
CA LYS A 373 23.74 -0.38 -7.96
C LYS A 373 23.57 -1.28 -6.74
N TYR A 374 22.55 -1.04 -5.92
CA TYR A 374 22.33 -1.76 -4.65
C TYR A 374 21.29 -2.87 -4.75
N SER A 375 21.09 -3.44 -5.94
CA SER A 375 20.33 -4.68 -6.08
C SER A 375 21.24 -5.89 -5.86
N ARG A 376 20.71 -6.94 -5.21
CA ARG A 376 21.40 -8.25 -5.17
C ARG A 376 21.29 -9.05 -6.48
N SER A 377 20.54 -8.55 -7.46
CA SER A 377 20.41 -9.18 -8.77
C SER A 377 21.55 -8.74 -9.70
N ASN A 378 22.15 -9.69 -10.42
CA ASN A 378 23.07 -9.38 -11.52
C ASN A 378 22.38 -8.65 -12.69
N ARG A 379 21.04 -8.66 -12.70
CA ARG A 379 20.19 -7.96 -13.68
C ARG A 379 19.10 -7.22 -12.90
N PRO A 380 19.42 -6.05 -12.31
CA PRO A 380 18.48 -5.29 -11.49
C PRO A 380 17.24 -4.94 -12.31
N LEU A 381 16.07 -5.11 -11.70
CA LEU A 381 14.80 -4.69 -12.27
C LEU A 381 14.39 -3.37 -11.63
N VAL A 382 14.28 -2.32 -12.44
CA VAL A 382 13.75 -1.03 -12.00
C VAL A 382 12.53 -0.73 -12.85
N PHE A 383 11.38 -0.67 -12.20
CA PHE A 383 10.11 -0.31 -12.82
C PHE A 383 9.77 1.13 -12.41
N SER A 384 9.47 1.98 -13.38
CA SER A 384 8.94 3.31 -13.15
C SER A 384 7.55 3.34 -13.74
N GLN A 385 6.58 3.78 -12.96
CA GLN A 385 5.21 3.95 -13.42
C GLN A 385 4.79 5.40 -13.24
N ASN A 386 4.10 5.91 -14.27
CA ASN A 386 3.61 7.28 -14.38
C ASN A 386 2.11 7.27 -14.57
#